data_AF-A0A7V9U7N6-F1
#
_entry.id   AF-A0A7V9U7N6-F1
#
_cell.length_a   1.000
_cell.length_b   1.000
_cell.length_c   1.000
_cell.angle_alpha   90.00
_cell.angle_beta   90.00
_cell.angle_gamma   90.00
#
_symmetry.space_group_name_H-M   'P 1'
#
loop_
_entity.id
_entity.type
_entity.pdbx_description
1 polymer ?
#
loop_
_entity_poly.entity_id
_entity_poly.type
_entity_poly.pdbx_seq_one_letter_code
_entity_poly.pdbx_strand_id
1 'polypeptide(L)'
;MGVHSCAPPRPWRRRPRVPRGARPPAGRLSAVGLGVPTAWLDGSVEAVIVAGGLGTRLLPLTESSPKPLLPVAGVPFAVHQLAKLAAAGVRRVLLATSYQADRFEPVLGDGSAWDLELV
;
A
#
# COMPACT_ATOMS: atom_id res chain seq x y z
N MET A 1 -44.77 2.42 -15.42
CA MET A 1 -43.77 3.47 -15.71
C MET A 1 -43.27 4.00 -14.39
N GLY A 2 -42.14 3.49 -13.88
CA GLY A 2 -41.57 3.89 -12.59
C GLY A 2 -40.17 4.41 -12.80
N VAL A 3 -39.99 5.73 -12.67
CA VAL A 3 -38.67 6.36 -12.80
C VAL A 3 -37.89 6.13 -11.50
N HIS A 4 -36.87 5.28 -11.56
CA HIS A 4 -35.91 5.15 -10.46
C HIS A 4 -35.02 6.40 -10.48
N SER A 5 -35.30 7.33 -9.59
CA SER A 5 -34.48 8.50 -9.31
C SER A 5 -33.10 8.04 -8.78
N CYS A 6 -32.07 8.16 -9.61
CA CYS A 6 -30.68 7.94 -9.23
C CYS A 6 -30.19 9.10 -8.35
N ALA A 7 -29.81 8.82 -7.11
CA ALA A 7 -29.23 9.83 -6.23
C ALA A 7 -27.82 10.23 -6.72
N PRO A 8 -27.45 11.53 -6.69
CA PRO A 8 -26.15 11.98 -7.17
C PRO A 8 -25.01 11.40 -6.31
N PRO A 9 -23.83 11.10 -6.91
CA PRO A 9 -22.68 10.59 -6.17
C PRO A 9 -22.26 11.59 -5.10
N ARG A 10 -22.06 11.11 -3.87
CA ARG A 10 -21.61 11.96 -2.76
C ARG A 10 -20.24 12.57 -3.11
N PRO A 11 -20.03 13.89 -2.91
CA PRO A 11 -18.75 14.51 -3.18
C PRO A 11 -17.65 13.86 -2.34
N TRP A 12 -16.51 13.58 -2.98
CA TRP A 12 -15.33 13.02 -2.33
C TRP A 12 -14.90 13.92 -1.18
N ARG A 13 -15.18 13.52 0.06
CA ARG A 13 -14.71 14.22 1.25
C ARG A 13 -13.18 14.12 1.27
N ARG A 14 -12.50 15.25 1.06
CA ARG A 14 -11.06 15.36 1.26
C ARG A 14 -10.75 14.92 2.69
N ARG A 15 -10.14 13.74 2.86
CA ARG A 15 -9.65 13.31 4.17
C ARG A 15 -8.65 14.36 4.68
N PRO A 16 -8.69 14.74 5.96
CA PRO A 16 -7.69 15.62 6.53
C PRO A 16 -6.31 15.05 6.27
N ARG A 17 -5.39 15.87 5.78
CA ARG A 17 -3.98 15.48 5.64
C ARG A 17 -3.48 15.23 7.05
N VAL A 18 -3.11 13.98 7.37
CA VAL A 18 -2.43 13.68 8.63
C VAL A 18 -1.15 14.53 8.65
N PRO A 19 -0.94 15.39 9.66
CA PRO A 19 0.28 16.16 9.76
C PRO A 19 1.46 15.19 9.76
N ARG A 20 2.48 15.45 8.94
CA ARG A 20 3.74 14.72 9.03
C ARG A 20 4.38 15.14 10.36
N GLY A 21 4.10 14.39 11.43
CA GLY A 21 4.82 14.53 12.69
C GLY A 21 6.30 14.31 12.45
N ALA A 22 7.14 15.07 13.15
CA ALA A 22 8.58 14.88 13.13
C ALA A 22 8.90 13.42 13.50
N ARG A 23 9.79 12.81 12.72
CA ARG A 23 10.27 11.44 12.91
C ARG A 23 10.90 11.36 14.31
N PRO A 24 10.41 10.50 15.23
CA PRO A 24 11.13 10.25 16.46
C PRO A 24 12.49 9.61 16.10
N PRO A 25 13.55 9.92 16.84
CA PRO A 25 14.87 9.35 16.57
C PRO A 25 14.79 7.82 16.59
N ALA A 26 15.64 7.19 15.76
CA ALA A 26 15.77 5.74 15.67
C ALA A 26 16.30 5.19 17.01
N GLY A 27 15.38 5.00 17.96
CA GLY A 27 15.72 4.70 19.33
C GLY A 27 14.46 4.74 20.17
N ARG A 28 13.76 3.60 20.23
CA ARG A 28 12.67 3.29 21.16
C ARG A 28 11.53 4.31 21.09
N LEU A 29 10.55 4.04 20.23
CA LEU A 29 9.21 4.61 20.37
C LEU A 29 8.72 4.31 21.79
N SER A 30 8.74 5.31 22.67
CA SER A 30 8.04 5.20 23.94
C SER A 30 6.56 5.00 23.61
N ALA A 31 6.01 3.86 24.01
CA ALA A 31 4.60 3.48 23.83
C ALA A 31 3.61 4.47 24.47
N VAL A 32 4.12 5.49 25.17
CA VAL A 32 3.34 6.44 25.96
C VAL A 32 2.82 7.55 25.03
N GLY A 33 1.71 7.31 24.34
CA GLY A 33 0.91 8.39 23.76
C GLY A 33 0.09 8.08 22.52
N LEU A 34 0.39 6.99 21.79
CA LEU A 34 -0.31 6.67 20.53
C LEU A 34 -1.31 5.51 20.64
N GLY A 35 -1.49 4.91 21.83
CA GLY A 35 -2.39 3.77 22.02
C GLY A 35 -1.98 2.51 21.23
N VAL A 36 -0.72 2.45 20.76
CA VAL A 36 -0.18 1.28 20.07
C VAL A 36 0.19 0.25 21.15
N PRO A 37 -0.36 -0.99 21.10
CA PRO A 37 -0.04 -2.00 22.08
C PRO A 37 1.48 -2.27 22.11
N THR A 38 2.05 -2.39 23.30
CA THR A 38 3.49 -2.61 23.49
C THR A 38 3.98 -3.91 22.83
N ALA A 39 3.06 -4.84 22.52
CA ALA A 39 3.29 -6.09 21.78
C ALA A 39 3.57 -5.92 20.26
N TRP A 40 3.66 -4.66 19.77
CA TRP A 40 4.17 -4.35 18.43
C TRP A 40 5.64 -3.85 18.48
N LEU A 41 6.25 -3.83 19.66
CA LEU A 41 7.57 -3.22 19.92
C LEU A 41 8.68 -4.26 20.16
N ASP A 42 8.33 -5.55 20.16
CA ASP A 42 9.17 -6.70 20.51
C ASP A 42 9.65 -7.51 19.29
N GLY A 43 9.18 -7.20 18.08
CA GLY A 43 9.64 -7.83 16.84
C GLY A 43 9.21 -6.98 15.65
N SER A 44 10.09 -6.76 14.70
CA SER A 44 9.95 -5.83 13.57
C SER A 44 8.54 -5.82 12.95
N VAL A 45 7.89 -4.65 12.94
CA VAL A 45 6.60 -4.46 12.28
C VAL A 45 6.69 -4.91 10.82
N GLU A 46 5.87 -5.89 10.46
CA GLU A 46 5.69 -6.36 9.08
C GLU A 46 4.45 -5.72 8.44
N ALA A 47 4.44 -5.62 7.13
CA ALA A 47 3.30 -5.12 6.38
C ALA A 47 2.80 -6.16 5.37
N VAL A 48 1.51 -6.10 5.06
CA VAL A 48 0.92 -6.89 3.97
C VAL A 48 0.34 -5.94 2.93
N ILE A 49 0.74 -6.11 1.66
CA ILE A 49 0.12 -5.45 0.52
C ILE A 49 -0.75 -6.48 -0.19
N VAL A 50 -2.07 -6.26 -0.18
CA VAL A 50 -3.03 -7.13 -0.87
C VAL A 50 -3.13 -6.73 -2.35
N ALA A 51 -2.67 -7.62 -3.21
CA ALA A 51 -2.52 -7.44 -4.65
C ALA A 51 -3.33 -8.46 -5.49
N GLY A 52 -4.23 -9.23 -4.87
CA GLY A 52 -4.88 -10.40 -5.49
C GLY A 52 -6.14 -10.19 -6.34
N GLY A 53 -6.44 -8.98 -6.85
CA GLY A 53 -7.67 -8.71 -7.61
C GLY A 53 -7.47 -8.60 -9.12
N LEU A 54 -8.44 -9.08 -9.91
CA LEU A 54 -8.47 -8.96 -11.39
C LEU A 54 -8.50 -7.51 -11.90
N GLY A 55 -8.91 -6.54 -11.08
CA GLY A 55 -8.93 -5.14 -11.48
C GLY A 55 -9.95 -4.77 -12.54
N THR A 56 -11.01 -5.57 -12.73
CA THR A 56 -12.00 -5.47 -13.85
C THR A 56 -12.60 -4.08 -14.10
N ARG A 57 -12.65 -3.21 -13.10
CA ARG A 57 -13.12 -1.82 -13.24
C ARG A 57 -12.18 -0.93 -14.07
N LEU A 58 -10.95 -1.36 -14.29
CA LEU A 58 -9.92 -0.64 -15.05
C LEU A 58 -9.63 -1.29 -16.40
N LEU A 59 -10.46 -2.25 -16.85
CA LEU A 59 -10.31 -2.80 -18.19
C LEU A 59 -10.40 -1.69 -19.25
N PRO A 60 -9.60 -1.76 -20.32
CA PRO A 60 -8.71 -2.87 -20.70
C PRO A 60 -7.30 -2.83 -20.06
N LEU A 61 -7.00 -1.83 -19.22
CA LEU A 61 -5.65 -1.62 -18.68
C LEU A 61 -5.14 -2.81 -17.84
N THR A 62 -6.06 -3.54 -17.20
CA THR A 62 -5.70 -4.67 -16.32
C THR A 62 -5.66 -6.02 -17.02
N GLU A 63 -5.79 -6.09 -18.35
CA GLU A 63 -5.66 -7.35 -19.09
C GLU A 63 -4.20 -7.82 -19.20
N SER A 64 -3.29 -6.88 -19.43
CA SER A 64 -1.86 -7.14 -19.65
C SER A 64 -0.98 -6.93 -18.42
N SER A 65 -1.50 -6.22 -17.40
CA SER A 65 -0.77 -5.90 -16.18
C SER A 65 -1.69 -5.87 -14.96
N PRO A 66 -1.29 -6.45 -13.83
CA PRO A 66 -2.09 -6.38 -12.61
C PRO A 66 -2.17 -4.93 -12.12
N LYS A 67 -3.30 -4.58 -11.49
CA LYS A 67 -3.58 -3.22 -11.02
C LYS A 67 -2.44 -2.58 -10.21
N PRO A 68 -1.77 -3.27 -9.27
CA PRO A 68 -0.69 -2.66 -8.49
C PRO A 68 0.55 -2.28 -9.32
N LEU A 69 0.73 -2.87 -10.49
CA LEU A 69 1.85 -2.54 -11.38
C LEU A 69 1.51 -1.45 -12.39
N LEU A 70 0.24 -1.03 -12.49
CA LEU A 70 -0.14 0.08 -13.35
C LEU A 70 0.58 1.37 -12.93
N PRO A 71 1.07 2.16 -13.89
CA PRO A 71 1.82 3.38 -13.59
C PRO A 71 0.92 4.47 -13.03
N VAL A 72 1.39 5.14 -11.99
CA VAL A 72 0.80 6.35 -11.42
C VAL A 72 1.92 7.37 -11.31
N ALA A 73 1.80 8.46 -12.09
CA ALA A 73 2.87 9.46 -12.25
C ALA A 73 4.20 8.85 -12.73
N GLY A 74 4.13 7.90 -13.68
CA GLY A 74 5.31 7.29 -14.32
C GLY A 74 5.95 6.14 -13.54
N VAL A 75 5.49 5.82 -12.33
CA VAL A 75 6.01 4.69 -11.53
C VAL A 75 4.89 3.73 -11.10
N PRO A 76 5.16 2.41 -10.97
CA PRO A 76 4.13 1.45 -10.58
C PRO A 76 3.46 1.82 -9.25
N PHE A 77 2.14 1.61 -9.15
CA PHE A 77 1.39 1.93 -7.93
C PHE A 77 1.95 1.27 -6.66
N ALA A 78 2.41 0.01 -6.78
CA ALA A 78 3.03 -0.74 -5.69
C ALA A 78 4.27 -0.04 -5.12
N VAL A 79 5.09 0.58 -5.97
CA VAL A 79 6.31 1.31 -5.55
C VAL A 79 5.98 2.47 -4.62
N HIS A 80 4.86 3.17 -4.84
CA HIS A 80 4.40 4.22 -3.93
C HIS A 80 4.05 3.70 -2.54
N GLN A 81 3.60 2.44 -2.44
CA GLN A 81 3.28 1.80 -1.17
C GLN A 81 4.57 1.37 -0.47
N LEU A 82 5.49 0.72 -1.19
CA LEU A 82 6.78 0.29 -0.67
C LEU A 82 7.60 1.48 -0.13
N ALA A 83 7.68 2.58 -0.88
CA ALA A 83 8.37 3.79 -0.44
C ALA A 83 7.80 4.36 0.87
N LYS A 84 6.48 4.30 1.06
CA LYS A 84 5.83 4.75 2.31
C LYS A 84 6.10 3.81 3.47
N LEU A 85 6.11 2.50 3.23
CA LEU A 85 6.40 1.48 4.24
C LEU A 85 7.86 1.59 4.71
N ALA A 86 8.80 1.72 3.78
CA ALA A 86 10.21 1.97 4.08
C ALA A 86 10.38 3.26 4.91
N ALA A 87 9.71 4.36 4.51
CA ALA A 87 9.75 5.61 5.26
C ALA A 87 9.13 5.51 6.68
N ALA A 88 8.21 4.56 6.89
CA ALA A 88 7.62 4.27 8.20
C ALA A 88 8.49 3.32 9.06
N GLY A 89 9.60 2.81 8.54
CA GLY A 89 10.51 1.90 9.25
C GLY A 89 10.13 0.43 9.19
N VAL A 90 9.21 0.05 8.29
CA VAL A 90 8.93 -1.37 8.00
C VAL A 90 10.12 -1.97 7.26
N ARG A 91 10.45 -3.23 7.57
CA ARG A 91 11.54 -3.97 6.92
C ARG A 91 11.08 -5.14 6.08
N ARG A 92 9.95 -5.74 6.42
CA ARG A 92 9.44 -6.93 5.74
C ARG A 92 8.01 -6.71 5.26
N VAL A 93 7.77 -7.01 3.99
CA VAL A 93 6.49 -6.78 3.31
C VAL A 93 6.05 -8.05 2.60
N LEU A 94 4.94 -8.62 3.04
CA LEU A 94 4.27 -9.71 2.35
C LEU A 94 3.42 -9.13 1.20
N LEU A 95 3.70 -9.55 -0.03
CA LEU A 95 2.94 -9.17 -1.21
C LEU A 95 1.95 -10.28 -1.57
N ALA A 96 0.73 -10.18 -1.04
CA ALA A 96 -0.32 -11.16 -1.28
C ALA A 96 -0.91 -11.01 -2.70
N THR A 97 -0.30 -11.67 -3.67
CA THR A 97 -0.71 -11.70 -5.08
C THR A 97 -1.63 -12.89 -5.38
N SER A 98 -2.35 -12.84 -6.50
CA SER A 98 -3.16 -13.96 -7.00
C SER A 98 -3.20 -13.93 -8.53
N TYR A 99 -3.75 -12.86 -9.10
CA TYR A 99 -3.75 -12.65 -10.55
C TYR A 99 -2.40 -12.16 -11.04
N GLN A 100 -1.83 -12.83 -12.05
CA GLN A 100 -0.56 -12.46 -12.70
C GLN A 100 0.59 -12.24 -11.69
N ALA A 101 0.72 -13.14 -10.71
CA ALA A 101 1.72 -13.05 -9.64
C ALA A 101 3.17 -13.00 -10.19
N ASP A 102 3.43 -13.73 -11.27
CA ASP A 102 4.67 -13.78 -12.03
C ASP A 102 5.12 -12.40 -12.58
N ARG A 103 4.21 -11.43 -12.68
CA ARG A 103 4.54 -10.08 -13.17
C ARG A 103 5.18 -9.19 -12.13
N PHE A 104 5.11 -9.53 -10.85
CA PHE A 104 5.59 -8.66 -9.78
C PHE A 104 7.11 -8.71 -9.61
N GLU A 105 7.71 -9.90 -9.60
CA GLU A 105 9.16 -10.08 -9.39
C GLU A 105 10.01 -9.32 -10.43
N PRO A 106 9.71 -9.33 -11.75
CA PRO A 106 10.49 -8.56 -12.73
C PRO A 106 10.48 -7.05 -12.52
N VAL A 107 9.47 -6.51 -11.81
CA VAL A 107 9.28 -5.07 -11.61
C VAL A 107 9.72 -4.62 -10.21
N LEU A 108 9.48 -5.44 -9.20
CA LEU A 108 9.70 -5.11 -7.79
C LEU A 108 10.94 -5.80 -7.20
N GLY A 109 11.41 -6.88 -7.82
CA GLY A 109 12.49 -7.71 -7.29
C GLY A 109 12.20 -8.23 -5.89
N ASP A 110 13.26 -8.37 -5.09
CA ASP A 110 13.24 -8.80 -3.69
C ASP A 110 12.96 -7.66 -2.69
N GLY A 111 12.73 -6.44 -3.17
CA GLY A 111 12.46 -5.26 -2.33
C GLY A 111 13.71 -4.52 -1.84
N SER A 112 14.91 -5.05 -2.09
CA SER A 112 16.18 -4.47 -1.63
C SER A 112 16.40 -3.02 -2.10
N ALA A 113 15.86 -2.64 -3.26
CA ALA A 113 15.89 -1.29 -3.79
C ALA A 113 15.24 -0.23 -2.87
N TRP A 114 14.40 -0.65 -1.91
CA TRP A 114 13.75 0.21 -0.93
C TRP A 114 14.14 -0.12 0.53
N ASP A 115 15.22 -0.89 0.75
CA ASP A 115 15.64 -1.34 2.08
C ASP A 115 14.53 -2.16 2.79
N LEU A 116 13.86 -3.00 1.98
CA LEU A 116 12.78 -3.93 2.34
C LEU A 116 13.12 -5.35 1.92
N GLU A 117 12.50 -6.33 2.58
CA GLU A 117 12.38 -7.72 2.15
C GLU A 117 10.95 -7.94 1.64
N LEU A 118 10.79 -8.27 0.35
CA LEU A 118 9.51 -8.66 -0.25
C LEU A 118 9.37 -10.19 -0.22
N VAL A 119 8.24 -10.65 0.31
CA VAL A 119 7.88 -12.07 0.44
C VAL A 119 6.54 -12.36 -0.20
#